data_AF-A0A2T6BUN3-F1
#
_entry.id   AF-A0A2T6BUN3-F1
#
_cell.length_a   1.000
_cell.length_b   1.000
_cell.length_c   1.000
_cell.angle_alpha   90.00
_cell.angle_beta   90.00
_cell.angle_gamma   90.00
#
_symmetry.space_group_name_H-M   'P 1'
#
loop_
_entity.id
_entity.type
_entity.pdbx_description
1 polymer ?
#
loop_
_entity_poly.entity_id
_entity_poly.type
_entity_poly.pdbx_seq_one_letter_code
_entity_poly.pdbx_strand_id
1 'polypeptide(L)'
;MKRITHIITIAFLIQLLMSCSDTQKQLYSHQTTIETKIVTYTNDNHPGKKLMETLCYACHNPTASHDARIAPPMVAVKSHYLDDNMTKQEFAASIWNFVKKPSKENTKMRGAVRRFGVMPYQEFSKEDIELISNYIYDFKIEEPAWFKEHIQEKGHGKMKYRNDANQG
;
A
#
# COMPACT_ATOMS: atom_id res chain seq x y z
N MET A 1 24.83 -33.29 64.29
CA MET A 1 24.95 -33.76 62.88
C MET A 1 23.75 -33.37 62.01
N LYS A 2 22.48 -33.58 62.41
CA LYS A 2 21.29 -33.20 61.61
C LYS A 2 21.16 -31.71 61.27
N ARG A 3 21.65 -30.79 62.13
CA ARG A 3 21.65 -29.34 61.85
C ARG A 3 22.69 -28.91 60.82
N ILE A 4 23.78 -29.67 60.67
CA ILE A 4 24.84 -29.37 59.70
C ILE A 4 24.41 -29.84 58.31
N THR A 5 23.72 -30.98 58.21
CA THR A 5 23.12 -31.44 56.95
C THR A 5 22.04 -30.50 56.42
N HIS A 6 21.24 -29.85 57.29
CA HIS A 6 20.27 -28.84 56.85
C HIS A 6 20.91 -27.54 56.33
N ILE A 7 22.04 -27.13 56.90
CA ILE A 7 22.79 -25.95 56.44
C ILE A 7 23.43 -26.24 55.06
N ILE A 8 23.93 -27.46 54.84
CA ILE A 8 24.50 -27.89 53.56
C ILE A 8 23.42 -28.00 52.48
N THR A 9 22.20 -28.46 52.81
CA THR A 9 21.08 -28.51 51.84
C THR A 9 20.52 -27.13 51.46
N ILE A 10 20.60 -26.14 52.36
CA ILE A 10 20.16 -24.76 52.06
C ILE A 10 21.22 -24.03 51.22
N ALA A 11 22.51 -24.31 51.43
CA ALA A 11 23.60 -23.72 50.65
C ALA A 11 23.58 -24.14 49.16
N PHE A 12 23.15 -25.37 48.86
CA PHE A 12 23.09 -25.88 47.47
C PHE A 12 21.91 -25.33 46.66
N LEU A 13 20.84 -24.85 47.32
CA LEU A 13 19.64 -24.31 46.66
C LEU A 13 19.82 -22.85 46.17
N ILE A 14 20.83 -22.13 46.69
CA ILE A 14 21.07 -20.71 46.40
C ILE A 14 21.94 -20.52 45.14
N GLN A 15 22.61 -21.57 44.65
CA GLN A 15 23.43 -21.50 43.42
C GLN A 15 22.64 -21.54 42.10
N LEU A 16 21.30 -21.60 42.14
CA LEU A 16 20.43 -21.64 40.95
C LEU A 16 19.86 -20.26 40.53
N LEU A 17 20.28 -19.16 41.17
CA LEU A 17 19.75 -17.80 40.88
C LEU A 17 20.78 -16.82 40.29
N MET A 18 21.83 -17.31 39.61
CA MET A 18 22.79 -16.46 38.88
C MET A 18 22.85 -16.84 37.40
N SER A 19 21.77 -16.55 36.68
CA SER A 19 21.79 -16.39 35.22
C SER A 19 20.96 -15.17 34.83
N CYS A 20 21.50 -14.00 35.16
CA CYS A 20 21.22 -12.78 34.42
C CYS A 20 22.50 -12.44 33.66
N SER A 21 22.41 -12.41 32.33
CA SER A 21 23.46 -11.86 31.48
C SER A 21 23.49 -10.34 31.67
N ASP A 22 24.41 -9.88 32.51
CA ASP A 22 24.87 -8.50 32.54
C ASP A 22 25.54 -8.20 31.19
N THR A 23 24.77 -7.59 30.28
CA THR A 23 25.30 -7.12 28.99
C THR A 23 25.89 -5.74 29.25
N GLN A 24 27.21 -5.73 29.37
CA GLN A 24 28.05 -4.56 29.56
C GLN A 24 27.56 -3.34 28.78
N LYS A 25 27.14 -2.32 29.53
CA LYS A 25 27.26 -0.94 29.08
C LYS A 25 28.75 -0.64 28.89
N GLN A 26 29.05 0.00 27.75
CA GLN A 26 30.31 0.60 27.32
C GLN A 26 31.22 -0.28 26.45
N LEU A 27 30.88 -0.36 25.16
CA LEU A 27 31.88 -0.46 24.11
C LEU A 27 31.51 0.51 22.97
N TYR A 28 32.25 1.62 22.95
CA TYR A 28 32.74 2.35 21.80
C TYR A 28 31.73 2.85 20.75
N SER A 29 31.82 4.15 20.50
CA SER A 29 31.82 4.77 19.17
C SER A 29 32.17 3.78 18.05
N HIS A 30 31.18 3.04 17.56
CA HIS A 30 31.21 2.46 16.25
C HIS A 30 30.17 3.26 15.47
N GLN A 31 30.67 4.06 14.55
CA GLN A 31 29.90 4.63 13.47
C GLN A 31 29.31 3.46 12.69
N THR A 32 28.17 2.95 13.14
CA THR A 32 27.29 2.18 12.29
C THR A 32 26.77 3.20 11.31
N THR A 33 27.45 3.30 10.17
CA THR A 33 26.79 3.61 8.93
C THR A 33 25.49 2.83 8.95
N ILE A 34 24.37 3.51 9.20
CA ILE A 34 23.07 3.00 8.79
C ILE A 34 23.28 2.80 7.30
N GLU A 35 23.54 1.56 6.90
CA GLU A 35 23.29 1.15 5.55
C GLU A 35 21.77 1.28 5.45
N THR A 36 21.33 2.50 5.14
CA THR A 36 20.00 2.78 4.64
C THR A 36 19.95 1.91 3.41
N LYS A 37 19.47 0.68 3.55
CA LYS A 37 19.13 -0.17 2.43
C LYS A 37 18.05 0.62 1.73
N ILE A 38 18.44 1.43 0.75
CA ILE A 38 17.52 2.16 -0.10
C ILE A 38 16.76 1.05 -0.82
N VAL A 39 15.57 0.75 -0.33
CA VAL A 39 14.69 -0.24 -0.94
C VAL A 39 14.19 0.41 -2.21
N THR A 40 14.88 0.12 -3.31
CA THR A 40 14.40 0.49 -4.64
C THR A 40 13.27 -0.44 -5.00
N TYR A 41 12.05 0.09 -4.99
CA TYR A 41 10.91 -0.64 -5.49
C TYR A 41 10.94 -0.68 -7.02
N THR A 42 10.59 -1.85 -7.56
CA THR A 42 10.27 -2.07 -8.96
C THR A 42 8.77 -2.28 -9.08
N ASN A 43 8.28 -2.34 -10.32
CA ASN A 43 6.88 -2.64 -10.59
C ASN A 43 6.44 -3.97 -9.93
N ASP A 44 7.34 -4.95 -9.85
CA ASP A 44 6.98 -6.30 -9.39
C ASP A 44 7.11 -6.50 -7.88
N ASN A 45 7.94 -5.74 -7.18
CA ASN A 45 8.21 -5.95 -5.76
C ASN A 45 7.57 -4.89 -4.84
N HIS A 46 6.90 -3.88 -5.39
CA HIS A 46 6.25 -2.86 -4.57
C HIS A 46 5.05 -3.46 -3.82
N PRO A 47 4.97 -3.35 -2.48
CA PRO A 47 3.91 -3.99 -1.68
C PRO A 47 2.50 -3.56 -2.10
N GLY A 48 2.35 -2.29 -2.51
CA GLY A 48 1.10 -1.75 -3.06
C GLY A 48 0.52 -2.51 -4.25
N LYS A 49 1.36 -3.15 -5.09
CA LYS A 49 0.87 -3.98 -6.21
C LYS A 49 0.04 -5.13 -5.69
N LYS A 50 0.59 -5.90 -4.74
CA LYS A 50 -0.09 -7.07 -4.18
C LYS A 50 -1.38 -6.70 -3.44
N LEU A 51 -1.35 -5.59 -2.71
CA LEU A 51 -2.54 -5.06 -2.04
C LEU A 51 -3.63 -4.66 -3.05
N MET A 52 -3.27 -3.98 -4.13
CA MET A 52 -4.22 -3.59 -5.19
C MET A 52 -4.85 -4.81 -5.86
N GLU A 53 -4.04 -5.81 -6.19
CA GLU A 53 -4.52 -7.08 -6.79
C GLU A 53 -5.48 -7.82 -5.86
N THR A 54 -5.25 -7.76 -4.54
CA THR A 54 -6.05 -8.51 -3.57
C THR A 54 -7.32 -7.77 -3.17
N LEU A 55 -7.24 -6.44 -3.01
CA LEU A 55 -8.33 -5.63 -2.45
C LEU A 55 -9.16 -4.93 -3.53
N CYS A 56 -8.53 -4.44 -4.61
CA CYS A 56 -9.20 -3.59 -5.60
C CYS A 56 -9.67 -4.40 -6.82
N TYR A 57 -8.90 -5.39 -7.27
CA TYR A 57 -9.20 -6.13 -8.50
C TYR A 57 -10.40 -7.08 -8.39
N ALA A 58 -10.94 -7.30 -7.18
CA ALA A 58 -12.23 -7.97 -7.02
C ALA A 58 -13.34 -7.32 -7.86
N CYS A 59 -13.29 -6.00 -8.06
CA CYS A 59 -14.23 -5.26 -8.92
C CYS A 59 -13.53 -4.50 -10.06
N HIS A 60 -12.30 -4.04 -9.84
CA HIS A 60 -11.56 -3.18 -10.78
C HIS A 60 -10.60 -3.95 -11.70
N ASN A 61 -10.85 -5.25 -11.91
CA ASN A 61 -9.98 -6.16 -12.66
C ASN A 61 -9.57 -5.58 -14.05
N PRO A 62 -8.27 -5.66 -14.42
CA PRO A 62 -7.78 -5.11 -15.68
C PRO A 62 -8.16 -5.93 -16.92
N THR A 63 -8.57 -7.19 -16.75
CA THR A 63 -8.87 -8.10 -17.86
C THR A 63 -10.36 -8.21 -18.19
N ALA A 64 -11.25 -7.69 -17.34
CA ALA A 64 -12.68 -7.72 -17.57
C ALA A 64 -13.06 -6.93 -18.84
N SER A 65 -13.90 -7.53 -19.70
CA SER A 65 -14.38 -6.89 -20.92
C SER A 65 -15.16 -5.60 -20.62
N HIS A 66 -15.27 -4.73 -21.62
CA HIS A 66 -15.98 -3.46 -21.45
C HIS A 66 -17.39 -3.66 -20.87
N ASP A 67 -18.15 -4.66 -21.32
CA ASP A 67 -19.55 -4.83 -20.94
C ASP A 67 -19.76 -5.68 -19.68
N ALA A 68 -18.83 -6.58 -19.35
CA ALA A 68 -18.95 -7.46 -18.19
C ALA A 68 -18.41 -6.84 -16.88
N ARG A 69 -17.71 -5.71 -16.96
CA ARG A 69 -17.07 -5.08 -15.79
C ARG A 69 -18.06 -4.29 -14.94
N ILE A 70 -17.88 -4.38 -13.62
CA ILE A 70 -18.79 -3.79 -12.63
C ILE A 70 -18.23 -2.52 -11.95
N ALA A 71 -16.97 -2.18 -12.17
CA ALA A 71 -16.32 -0.97 -11.66
C ALA A 71 -15.23 -0.51 -12.65
N PRO A 72 -14.88 0.79 -12.78
CA PRO A 72 -13.89 1.31 -13.75
C PRO A 72 -12.53 0.60 -13.62
N PRO A 73 -11.69 0.42 -14.67
CA PRO A 73 -10.40 -0.24 -14.47
C PRO A 73 -9.49 0.67 -13.64
N MET A 74 -8.53 0.12 -12.89
CA MET A 74 -7.65 0.94 -12.05
C MET A 74 -6.86 1.99 -12.84
N VAL A 75 -6.54 1.74 -14.11
CA VAL A 75 -5.92 2.76 -14.98
C VAL A 75 -6.82 3.98 -15.20
N ALA A 76 -8.15 3.80 -15.22
CA ALA A 76 -9.07 4.93 -15.31
C ALA A 76 -9.08 5.73 -14.00
N VAL A 77 -8.98 5.03 -12.85
CA VAL A 77 -8.82 5.69 -11.54
C VAL A 77 -7.54 6.51 -11.53
N LYS A 78 -6.39 5.92 -11.90
CA LYS A 78 -5.11 6.63 -12.04
C LYS A 78 -5.26 7.87 -12.91
N SER A 79 -5.81 7.70 -14.12
CA SER A 79 -5.94 8.79 -15.10
C SER A 79 -6.86 9.93 -14.67
N HIS A 80 -7.89 9.67 -13.87
CA HIS A 80 -8.81 10.68 -13.36
C HIS A 80 -8.34 11.36 -12.06
N TYR A 81 -7.58 10.66 -11.23
CA TYR A 81 -7.13 11.19 -9.94
C TYR A 81 -5.75 11.85 -10.01
N LEU A 82 -4.91 11.42 -10.96
CA LEU A 82 -3.59 11.98 -11.21
C LEU A 82 -3.70 13.25 -12.07
N ASP A 83 -3.10 14.32 -11.56
CA ASP A 83 -2.93 15.60 -12.25
C ASP A 83 -1.43 15.85 -12.51
N ASP A 84 -1.11 16.63 -13.55
CA ASP A 84 0.27 16.74 -14.06
C ASP A 84 1.26 17.36 -13.03
N ASN A 85 0.76 18.14 -12.06
CA ASN A 85 1.58 18.79 -11.02
C ASN A 85 1.31 18.23 -9.61
N MET A 86 0.64 17.09 -9.51
CA MET A 86 0.25 16.51 -8.23
C MET A 86 1.39 15.69 -7.64
N THR A 87 1.72 15.90 -6.38
CA THR A 87 2.67 15.07 -5.64
C THR A 87 2.07 13.69 -5.34
N LYS A 88 2.94 12.71 -5.08
CA LYS A 88 2.53 11.36 -4.65
C LYS A 88 1.63 11.39 -3.41
N GLN A 89 1.95 12.25 -2.45
CA GLN A 89 1.20 12.41 -1.21
C GLN A 89 -0.20 12.98 -1.47
N GLU A 90 -0.33 13.96 -2.36
CA GLU A 90 -1.62 14.52 -2.76
C GLU A 90 -2.47 13.50 -3.53
N PHE A 91 -1.84 12.70 -4.40
CA PHE A 91 -2.50 11.61 -5.11
C PHE A 91 -3.07 10.58 -4.11
N ALA A 92 -2.24 10.09 -3.19
CA ALA A 92 -2.66 9.16 -2.15
C ALA A 92 -3.79 9.73 -1.27
N ALA A 93 -3.66 11.00 -0.86
CA ALA A 93 -4.70 11.68 -0.09
C ALA A 93 -6.01 11.80 -0.89
N SER A 94 -5.95 12.08 -2.19
CA SER A 94 -7.13 12.18 -3.05
C SER A 94 -7.83 10.83 -3.22
N ILE A 95 -7.09 9.73 -3.36
CA ILE A 95 -7.65 8.38 -3.42
C ILE A 95 -8.28 8.02 -2.08
N TRP A 96 -7.57 8.21 -0.97
CA TRP A 96 -8.08 7.93 0.38
C TRP A 96 -9.36 8.72 0.70
N ASN A 97 -9.42 9.99 0.32
CA ASN A 97 -10.61 10.83 0.54
C ASN A 97 -11.86 10.27 -0.12
N PHE A 98 -11.74 9.61 -1.27
CA PHE A 98 -12.86 8.91 -1.90
C PHE A 98 -13.12 7.55 -1.23
N VAL A 99 -12.09 6.72 -1.06
CA VAL A 99 -12.24 5.34 -0.54
C VAL A 99 -12.83 5.31 0.86
N LYS A 100 -12.43 6.23 1.75
CA LYS A 100 -12.90 6.27 3.14
C LYS A 100 -14.38 6.65 3.29
N LYS A 101 -14.96 7.29 2.26
CA LYS A 101 -16.37 7.71 2.22
C LYS A 101 -16.82 7.92 0.78
N PRO A 102 -17.06 6.83 0.02
CA PRO A 102 -17.46 6.94 -1.38
C PRO A 102 -18.84 7.59 -1.48
N SER A 103 -18.96 8.63 -2.31
CA SER A 103 -20.23 9.29 -2.58
C SER A 103 -20.29 9.91 -3.98
N LYS A 104 -21.48 10.37 -4.38
CA LYS A 104 -21.67 11.09 -5.65
C LYS A 104 -20.97 12.46 -5.64
N GLU A 105 -20.84 13.06 -4.45
CA GLU A 105 -20.25 14.38 -4.20
C GLU A 105 -18.72 14.30 -4.13
N ASN A 106 -18.18 13.21 -3.59
CA ASN A 106 -16.74 13.05 -3.35
C ASN A 106 -15.98 12.37 -4.49
N THR A 107 -16.64 12.05 -5.61
CA THR A 107 -16.00 11.36 -6.73
C THR A 107 -15.43 12.32 -7.77
N LYS A 108 -14.18 12.09 -8.20
CA LYS A 108 -13.64 12.70 -9.44
C LYS A 108 -14.16 12.02 -10.72
N MET A 109 -14.84 10.88 -10.58
CA MET A 109 -15.25 10.01 -11.70
C MET A 109 -16.77 9.95 -11.86
N ARG A 110 -17.41 11.12 -12.06
CA ARG A 110 -18.88 11.23 -12.20
C ARG A 110 -19.45 10.32 -13.30
N GLY A 111 -18.68 10.08 -14.37
CA GLY A 111 -19.05 9.13 -15.43
C GLY A 111 -19.09 7.69 -14.96
N ALA A 112 -18.11 7.25 -14.17
CA ALA A 112 -18.12 5.92 -13.56
C ALA A 112 -19.28 5.77 -12.60
N VAL A 113 -19.58 6.80 -11.78
CA VAL A 113 -20.73 6.76 -10.86
C VAL A 113 -22.07 6.67 -11.59
N ARG A 114 -22.24 7.34 -12.73
CA ARG A 114 -23.47 7.19 -13.54
C ARG A 114 -23.62 5.78 -14.13
N ARG A 115 -22.51 5.13 -14.49
CA ARG A 115 -22.50 3.84 -15.16
C ARG A 115 -22.57 2.66 -14.19
N PHE A 116 -21.76 2.68 -13.15
CA PHE A 116 -21.54 1.56 -12.22
C PHE A 116 -22.17 1.79 -10.84
N GLY A 117 -22.67 3.00 -10.57
CA GLY A 117 -23.06 3.41 -9.23
C GLY A 117 -21.88 3.89 -8.39
N VAL A 118 -22.16 4.28 -7.14
CA VAL A 118 -21.12 4.64 -6.17
C VAL A 118 -20.41 3.37 -5.72
N MET A 119 -19.07 3.40 -5.65
CA MET A 119 -18.28 2.31 -5.09
C MET A 119 -18.79 1.98 -3.68
N PRO A 120 -19.14 0.71 -3.37
CA PRO A 120 -19.51 0.33 -2.02
C PRO A 120 -18.38 0.65 -1.03
N TYR A 121 -18.72 1.14 0.16
CA TYR A 121 -17.73 1.33 1.23
C TYR A 121 -17.04 0.00 1.55
N GLN A 122 -15.73 0.06 1.80
CA GLN A 122 -14.90 -1.07 2.19
C GLN A 122 -14.10 -0.68 3.43
N GLU A 123 -13.94 -1.60 4.37
CA GLU A 123 -13.19 -1.37 5.62
C GLU A 123 -11.67 -1.48 5.40
N PHE A 124 -11.14 -0.76 4.40
CA PHE A 124 -9.72 -0.71 4.11
C PHE A 124 -8.99 0.23 5.08
N SER A 125 -7.76 -0.14 5.45
CA SER A 125 -6.88 0.74 6.25
C SER A 125 -6.39 1.91 5.39
N LYS A 126 -6.03 3.03 6.03
CA LYS A 126 -5.45 4.18 5.32
C LYS A 126 -4.08 3.81 4.75
N GLU A 127 -3.32 3.03 5.52
CA GLU A 127 -1.97 2.60 5.23
C GLU A 127 -1.93 1.71 3.96
N ASP A 128 -2.88 0.78 3.81
CA ASP A 128 -2.96 -0.05 2.61
C ASP A 128 -3.29 0.79 1.37
N ILE A 129 -4.22 1.74 1.50
CA ILE A 129 -4.60 2.64 0.41
C ILE A 129 -3.44 3.57 0.02
N GLU A 130 -2.63 4.01 0.99
CA GLU A 130 -1.41 4.77 0.71
C GLU A 130 -0.38 3.93 -0.06
N LEU A 131 -0.13 2.68 0.36
CA LEU A 131 0.78 1.77 -0.35
C LEU A 131 0.30 1.50 -1.79
N ILE A 132 -0.99 1.25 -1.97
CA ILE A 132 -1.62 1.07 -3.29
C ILE A 132 -1.46 2.34 -4.13
N SER A 133 -1.75 3.51 -3.56
CA SER A 133 -1.68 4.78 -4.29
C SER A 133 -0.25 5.12 -4.70
N ASN A 134 0.74 4.85 -3.84
CA ASN A 134 2.16 5.04 -4.16
C ASN A 134 2.58 4.17 -5.34
N TYR A 135 2.17 2.89 -5.33
CA TYR A 135 2.42 1.98 -6.45
C TYR A 135 1.80 2.49 -7.76
N ILE A 136 0.51 2.86 -7.72
CA ILE A 136 -0.22 3.34 -8.90
C ILE A 136 0.41 4.63 -9.43
N TYR A 137 0.88 5.52 -8.56
CA TYR A 137 1.54 6.75 -8.96
C TYR A 137 2.84 6.46 -9.70
N ASP A 138 3.75 5.69 -9.10
CA ASP A 138 5.12 5.49 -9.62
C ASP A 138 5.16 4.61 -10.87
N PHE A 139 4.31 3.58 -10.94
CA PHE A 139 4.45 2.52 -11.93
C PHE A 139 3.36 2.52 -12.98
N LYS A 140 3.69 1.97 -14.15
CA LYS A 140 2.68 1.54 -15.12
C LYS A 140 1.92 0.35 -14.55
N ILE A 141 0.59 0.45 -14.51
CA ILE A 141 -0.27 -0.62 -14.03
C ILE A 141 -0.94 -1.34 -15.20
N GLU A 142 -1.41 -2.55 -14.96
CA GLU A 142 -2.16 -3.31 -15.95
C GLU A 142 -3.43 -2.57 -16.38
N GLU A 143 -3.74 -2.66 -17.67
CA GLU A 143 -4.91 -2.02 -18.26
C GLU A 143 -5.60 -2.95 -19.28
N PRO A 144 -6.91 -2.79 -19.49
CA PRO A 144 -7.58 -3.50 -20.56
C PRO A 144 -7.02 -3.08 -21.93
N ALA A 145 -6.87 -4.04 -22.85
CA ALA A 145 -6.33 -3.80 -24.18
C ALA A 145 -7.12 -2.78 -25.03
N TRP A 146 -8.37 -2.48 -24.66
CA TRP A 146 -9.23 -1.50 -25.33
C TRP A 146 -9.14 -0.08 -24.72
N PHE A 147 -8.50 0.07 -23.55
CA PHE A 147 -8.65 1.29 -22.75
C PHE A 147 -8.04 2.51 -23.41
N LYS A 148 -6.83 2.38 -23.94
CA LYS A 148 -6.09 3.51 -24.53
C LYS A 148 -6.81 4.05 -25.77
N GLU A 149 -7.21 3.16 -26.66
CA GLU A 149 -7.98 3.47 -27.88
C GLU A 149 -9.33 4.08 -27.51
N HIS A 150 -10.03 3.51 -26.52
CA HIS A 150 -11.31 4.04 -26.06
C HIS A 150 -11.20 5.50 -25.56
N ILE A 151 -10.15 5.84 -24.81
CA ILE A 151 -9.94 7.22 -24.36
C ILE A 151 -9.62 8.15 -25.53
N GLN A 152 -8.81 7.71 -26.50
CA GLN A 152 -8.47 8.51 -27.67
C GLN A 152 -9.69 8.78 -28.56
N GLU A 153 -10.55 7.78 -28.78
CA GLU A 153 -11.72 7.90 -29.65
C GLU A 153 -12.93 8.56 -28.97
N LYS A 154 -13.21 8.21 -27.71
CA LYS A 154 -14.45 8.55 -27.01
C LYS A 154 -14.25 9.54 -25.86
N GLY A 155 -13.00 9.83 -25.50
CA GLY A 155 -12.69 10.75 -24.40
C GLY A 155 -13.10 12.19 -24.71
N HIS A 156 -13.21 12.59 -25.98
CA HIS A 156 -13.56 13.95 -26.41
C HIS A 156 -12.76 15.05 -25.67
N GLY A 157 -11.48 14.79 -25.35
CA GLY A 157 -10.63 15.70 -24.58
C GLY A 157 -10.97 15.83 -23.09
N LYS A 158 -11.99 15.12 -22.58
CA LYS A 158 -12.44 15.20 -21.18
C LYS A 158 -11.58 14.37 -20.23
N MET A 159 -10.68 13.55 -20.77
CA MET A 159 -9.80 12.68 -20.00
C MET A 159 -8.46 12.51 -20.74
N LYS A 160 -7.37 12.69 -20.01
CA LYS A 160 -6.01 12.39 -20.49
C LYS A 160 -5.65 10.98 -20.03
N TYR A 161 -5.10 10.18 -20.94
CA TYR A 161 -4.51 8.88 -20.60
C TYR A 161 -3.27 9.10 -19.72
N ARG A 162 -3.21 8.50 -18.53
CA ARG A 162 -2.05 8.58 -17.63
C ARG A 162 -1.73 7.20 -17.04
N ASN A 163 -0.99 6.40 -17.80
CA ASN A 163 -0.48 5.11 -17.32
C ASN A 163 1.02 4.93 -17.52
N ASP A 164 1.72 5.97 -17.95
CA ASP A 164 3.18 5.93 -17.98
C ASP A 164 3.70 5.88 -16.53
N ALA A 165 4.89 5.29 -16.36
CA ALA A 165 5.56 5.33 -15.07
C ALA A 165 5.98 6.77 -14.78
N ASN A 166 5.67 7.26 -13.58
CA ASN A 166 6.12 8.57 -13.16
C ASN A 166 7.61 8.44 -12.84
N GLN A 167 8.45 9.13 -13.61
CA GLN A 167 9.85 9.33 -13.24
C GLN A 167 9.81 10.30 -12.05
N GLY A 168 9.99 9.75 -10.85
CA GLY A 168 10.04 10.52 -9.60
C GLY A 168 11.16 11.55 -9.59
#